data_AF-A0A7J7PWE7-F1
#
_entry.id   AF-A0A7J7PWE7-F1
#
_cell.length_a   1.000
_cell.length_b   1.000
_cell.length_c   1.000
_cell.angle_alpha   90.00
_cell.angle_beta   90.00
_cell.angle_gamma   90.00
#
_symmetry.space_group_name_H-M   'P 1'
#
loop_
_entity.id
_entity.type
_entity.pdbx_description
1 polymer ?
#
loop_
_entity_poly.entity_id
_entity_poly.type
_entity_poly.pdbx_seq_one_letter_code
_entity_poly.pdbx_strand_id
1 'polypeptide(L)'
;MLATRVKVFQAAGSRPQVRGASVIVAARPTKAADFKGLDNTELLQKVGELKREHLRLEYMQRTRGNVINPGAEANPDAVAPKASEFKQVRRSIAQLLTLLREREIEAGIGRKKSRQLRKEAKVAAGFGRF
;
A
#
# COMPACT_ATOMS: atom_id res chain seq x y z
N MET A 1 66.90 -7.56 -37.19
CA MET A 1 65.89 -8.57 -37.62
C MET A 1 64.79 -8.61 -36.58
N LEU A 2 63.61 -8.06 -36.91
CA LEU A 2 62.44 -7.94 -36.03
C LEU A 2 61.64 -9.25 -36.05
N ALA A 3 61.55 -9.95 -34.92
CA ALA A 3 60.67 -11.10 -34.77
C ALA A 3 59.25 -10.63 -34.39
N THR A 4 58.36 -10.57 -35.37
CA THR A 4 56.92 -10.32 -35.18
C THR A 4 56.24 -11.57 -34.63
N ARG A 5 55.89 -11.57 -33.34
CA ARG A 5 54.98 -12.57 -32.76
C ARG A 5 53.55 -12.23 -33.18
N VAL A 6 53.01 -12.94 -34.16
CA VAL A 6 51.57 -12.95 -34.46
C VAL A 6 50.85 -13.71 -33.34
N LYS A 7 50.13 -12.99 -32.48
CA LYS A 7 49.16 -13.62 -31.56
C LYS A 7 47.88 -13.89 -32.35
N VAL A 8 47.66 -15.15 -32.68
CA VAL A 8 46.38 -15.65 -33.22
C VAL A 8 45.32 -15.44 -32.14
N PHE A 9 44.33 -14.60 -32.44
CA PHE A 9 43.18 -14.37 -31.57
C PHE A 9 42.25 -15.59 -31.70
N GLN A 10 42.40 -16.56 -30.79
CA GLN A 10 41.52 -17.71 -30.74
C GLN A 10 40.17 -17.24 -30.18
N ALA A 11 39.18 -17.13 -31.07
CA ALA A 11 37.79 -16.81 -30.73
C ALA A 11 37.15 -17.99 -29.98
N ALA A 12 37.40 -18.07 -28.67
CA ALA A 12 36.61 -18.90 -27.78
C ALA A 12 35.28 -18.18 -27.52
N GLY A 13 34.27 -18.53 -28.32
CA GLY A 13 32.89 -18.09 -28.10
C GLY A 13 32.37 -18.63 -26.77
N SER A 14 32.52 -17.84 -25.71
CA SER A 14 31.66 -17.93 -24.53
C SER A 14 30.76 -16.70 -24.53
N ARG A 15 29.54 -16.86 -25.05
CA ARG A 15 28.50 -15.87 -24.79
C ARG A 15 28.27 -15.88 -23.28
N PRO A 16 28.31 -14.74 -22.58
CA PRO A 16 27.97 -14.73 -21.17
C PRO A 16 26.54 -15.27 -21.04
N GLN A 17 26.37 -16.37 -20.29
CA GLN A 17 25.06 -16.85 -19.91
C GLN A 17 24.35 -15.68 -19.22
N VAL A 18 23.31 -15.17 -19.87
CA VAL A 18 22.39 -14.21 -19.26
C VAL A 18 21.78 -14.94 -18.08
N ARG A 19 22.28 -14.65 -16.87
CA ARG A 19 21.70 -15.14 -15.63
C ARG A 19 20.21 -14.84 -15.70
N GLY A 20 19.37 -15.87 -15.61
CA GLY A 20 17.92 -15.76 -15.76
C GLY A 20 17.42 -14.57 -14.96
N ALA A 21 16.78 -13.63 -15.64
CA ALA A 21 16.24 -12.44 -14.99
C ALA A 21 15.28 -12.94 -13.90
N SER A 22 15.62 -12.70 -12.64
CA SER A 22 14.69 -12.92 -11.54
C SER A 22 13.44 -12.12 -11.86
N VAL A 23 12.30 -12.79 -12.05
CA VAL A 23 11.01 -12.13 -12.26
C VAL A 23 10.70 -11.36 -10.98
N ILE A 24 11.01 -10.06 -10.98
CA ILE A 24 10.64 -9.16 -9.90
C ILE A 24 9.11 -9.01 -9.99
N VAL A 25 8.38 -9.82 -9.23
CA VAL A 25 6.93 -9.66 -9.10
C VAL A 25 6.68 -8.40 -8.29
N ALA A 26 6.56 -7.26 -8.96
CA ALA A 26 6.14 -6.02 -8.33
C ALA A 26 4.69 -6.20 -7.87
N ALA A 27 4.43 -5.94 -6.58
CA ALA A 27 3.07 -5.91 -6.06
C ALA A 27 2.22 -4.93 -6.89
N ARG A 28 1.15 -5.43 -7.50
CA ARG A 28 0.28 -4.63 -8.36
C ARG A 28 -0.32 -3.48 -7.53
N PRO A 29 -0.29 -2.23 -8.03
CA PRO A 29 -0.95 -1.13 -7.34
C PRO A 29 -2.46 -1.38 -7.27
N THR A 30 -3.07 -1.09 -6.11
CA THR A 30 -4.52 -1.14 -5.94
C THR A 30 -5.19 -0.20 -6.96
N LYS A 31 -6.22 -0.71 -7.64
CA LYS A 31 -7.02 0.04 -8.62
C LYS A 31 -8.44 0.22 -8.07
N ALA A 32 -9.10 1.32 -8.45
CA ALA A 32 -10.50 1.55 -8.08
C ALA A 32 -11.43 0.44 -8.57
N ALA A 33 -11.10 -0.21 -9.70
CA ALA A 33 -11.83 -1.36 -10.23
C ALA A 33 -11.92 -2.52 -9.22
N ASP A 34 -10.90 -2.70 -8.38
CA ASP A 34 -10.84 -3.79 -7.40
C ASP A 34 -11.90 -3.63 -6.29
N PHE A 35 -12.54 -2.45 -6.19
CA PHE A 35 -13.53 -2.11 -5.16
C PHE A 35 -14.93 -1.83 -5.71
N LYS A 36 -15.13 -1.84 -7.04
CA LYS A 36 -16.43 -1.51 -7.66
C LYS A 36 -17.56 -2.47 -7.27
N GLY A 37 -17.23 -3.73 -6.98
CA GLY A 37 -18.20 -4.76 -6.60
C GLY A 37 -18.68 -4.68 -5.15
N LEU A 38 -18.12 -3.80 -4.32
CA LEU A 38 -18.48 -3.69 -2.91
C LEU A 38 -19.71 -2.80 -2.72
N ASP A 39 -20.58 -3.16 -1.78
CA ASP A 39 -21.68 -2.30 -1.36
C ASP A 39 -21.18 -1.05 -0.59
N ASN A 40 -21.99 0.00 -0.50
CA ASN A 40 -21.67 1.21 0.26
C ASN A 40 -21.33 0.92 1.73
N THR A 41 -22.04 -0.02 2.34
CA THR A 41 -21.78 -0.43 3.72
C THR A 41 -20.41 -1.12 3.86
N GLU A 42 -20.10 -2.03 2.94
CA GLU A 42 -18.82 -2.73 2.87
C GLU A 42 -17.65 -1.78 2.56
N LEU A 43 -17.84 -0.79 1.68
CA LEU A 43 -16.85 0.25 1.40
C LEU A 43 -16.49 1.01 2.68
N LEU A 44 -17.47 1.35 3.51
CA LEU A 44 -17.25 2.04 4.78
C LEU A 44 -16.55 1.16 5.81
N GLN A 45 -16.92 -0.12 5.91
CA GLN A 45 -16.26 -1.10 6.78
C GLN A 45 -14.77 -1.24 6.41
N LYS A 46 -14.47 -1.45 5.12
CA LYS A 46 -13.10 -1.51 4.60
C LYS A 46 -12.29 -0.24 4.86
N VAL A 47 -12.91 0.94 4.73
CA VAL A 47 -12.25 2.20 5.10
C VAL A 47 -11.90 2.20 6.60
N GLY A 48 -12.78 1.68 7.46
CA GLY A 48 -12.51 1.52 8.89
C GLY A 48 -11.32 0.59 9.16
N GLU A 49 -11.29 -0.57 8.52
CA GLU A 49 -10.20 -1.55 8.62
C GLU A 49 -8.86 -0.97 8.17
N LEU A 50 -8.82 -0.34 7.00
CA LEU A 50 -7.61 0.27 6.45
C LEU A 50 -7.08 1.42 7.31
N LYS A 51 -7.96 2.17 7.99
CA LYS A 51 -7.53 3.19 8.97
C LYS A 51 -6.91 2.56 10.21
N ARG A 52 -7.44 1.44 10.70
CA ARG A 52 -6.85 0.68 11.83
C ARG A 52 -5.50 0.09 11.43
N GLU A 53 -5.40 -0.44 10.21
CA GLU A 53 -4.15 -0.92 9.65
C GLU A 53 -3.12 0.20 9.52
N HIS A 54 -3.53 1.37 9.03
CA HIS A 54 -2.65 2.54 8.96
C HIS A 54 -2.11 2.93 10.34
N LEU A 55 -2.94 2.94 11.37
CA LEU A 55 -2.53 3.19 12.76
C LEU A 55 -1.60 2.09 13.29
N ARG A 56 -1.86 0.82 12.96
CA ARG A 56 -0.98 -0.30 13.29
C ARG A 56 0.40 -0.11 12.66
N LEU A 57 0.47 0.28 11.38
CA LEU A 57 1.73 0.56 10.70
C LEU A 57 2.47 1.72 11.36
N GLU A 58 1.78 2.80 11.77
CA GLU A 58 2.39 3.90 12.52
C GLU A 58 2.97 3.43 13.86
N TYR A 59 2.25 2.57 14.60
CA TYR A 59 2.75 1.98 15.83
C TYR A 59 3.99 1.11 15.58
N MET A 60 3.95 0.24 14.57
CA MET A 60 5.09 -0.61 14.19
C MET A 60 6.30 0.23 13.73
N GLN A 61 6.08 1.35 13.03
CA GLN A 61 7.14 2.27 12.64
C GLN A 61 7.83 2.89 13.86
N ARG A 62 7.04 3.33 14.86
CA ARG A 62 7.56 3.95 16.09
C ARG A 62 8.34 2.96 16.94
N THR A 63 7.87 1.73 17.01
CA THR A 63 8.47 0.64 17.78
C THR A 63 9.57 -0.10 17.02
N ARG A 64 9.89 0.34 15.79
CA ARG A 64 10.82 -0.34 14.86
C ARG A 64 10.48 -1.82 14.62
N GLY A 65 9.19 -2.17 14.71
CA GLY A 65 8.69 -3.54 14.55
C GLY A 65 8.58 -4.34 15.85
N ASN A 66 9.07 -3.82 16.97
CA ASN A 66 9.00 -4.53 18.26
C ASN A 66 7.63 -4.37 18.93
N VAL A 67 7.09 -5.45 19.47
CA VAL A 67 5.88 -5.39 20.29
C VAL A 67 6.29 -4.95 21.70
N ILE A 68 6.01 -3.70 22.06
CA ILE A 68 6.29 -3.16 23.40
C ILE A 68 5.14 -3.56 24.34
N ASN A 69 4.95 -4.85 24.57
CA ASN A 69 4.11 -5.34 25.67
C ASN A 69 5.01 -5.66 26.86
N PRO A 70 4.61 -5.30 28.11
CA PRO A 70 5.40 -5.65 29.28
C PRO A 70 5.48 -7.18 29.41
N GLY A 71 6.69 -7.72 29.32
CA GLY A 71 6.96 -9.18 29.37
C GLY A 71 7.12 -9.88 28.02
N ALA A 72 7.03 -9.18 26.89
CA ALA A 72 7.32 -9.76 25.57
C ALA A 72 8.81 -9.62 25.23
N GLU A 73 9.45 -10.73 24.84
CA GLU A 73 10.82 -10.71 24.32
C GLU A 73 10.91 -9.90 23.02
N ALA A 74 11.98 -9.12 22.87
CA ALA A 74 12.23 -8.36 21.65
C ALA A 74 12.43 -9.35 20.49
N ASN A 75 11.61 -9.24 19.45
CA ASN A 75 11.67 -10.13 18.31
C ASN A 75 12.90 -9.74 17.44
N PRO A 76 13.93 -10.59 17.31
CA PRO A 76 15.18 -10.21 16.64
C PRO A 76 15.00 -9.93 15.14
N ASP A 77 13.95 -10.47 14.52
CA ASP A 77 13.63 -10.28 13.10
C ASP A 77 12.58 -9.18 12.87
N ALA A 78 12.30 -8.34 13.88
CA ALA A 78 11.36 -7.24 13.75
C ALA A 78 11.84 -6.19 12.72
N VAL A 79 11.18 -6.17 11.56
CA VAL A 79 11.45 -5.19 10.51
C VAL A 79 10.39 -4.08 10.55
N ALA A 80 10.85 -2.83 10.54
CA ALA A 80 9.97 -1.68 10.42
C ALA A 80 9.20 -1.71 9.09
N PRO A 81 7.90 -1.33 9.08
CA PRO A 81 7.09 -1.37 7.87
C PRO A 81 7.66 -0.49 6.75
N LYS A 82 7.50 -0.93 5.51
CA LYS A 82 8.05 -0.21 4.35
C LYS A 82 7.16 0.98 3.99
N ALA A 83 7.78 2.06 3.48
CA ALA A 83 7.03 3.24 3.01
C ALA A 83 6.00 2.91 1.90
N SER A 84 6.23 1.85 1.13
CA SER A 84 5.28 1.34 0.12
C SER A 84 3.96 0.88 0.73
N GLU A 85 3.98 0.28 1.93
CA GLU A 85 2.79 -0.22 2.62
C GLU A 85 1.90 0.95 3.05
N PHE A 86 2.49 1.99 3.66
CA PHE A 86 1.77 3.22 3.97
C PHE A 86 1.14 3.86 2.73
N LYS A 87 1.89 3.90 1.62
CA LYS A 87 1.40 4.49 0.36
C LYS A 87 0.24 3.67 -0.19
N GLN A 88 0.29 2.35 -0.10
CA GLN A 88 -0.77 1.45 -0.54
C GLN A 88 -2.04 1.65 0.29
N VAL A 89 -1.94 1.65 1.62
CA VAL A 89 -3.09 1.85 2.52
C VAL A 89 -3.73 3.23 2.32
N ARG A 90 -2.94 4.30 2.21
CA ARG A 90 -3.49 5.64 1.94
C ARG A 90 -4.18 5.71 0.58
N ARG A 91 -3.61 5.07 -0.43
CA ARG A 91 -4.19 5.03 -1.79
C ARG A 91 -5.49 4.25 -1.82
N SER A 92 -5.57 3.10 -1.15
CA SER A 92 -6.81 2.30 -1.09
C SER A 92 -7.92 3.05 -0.36
N ILE A 93 -7.62 3.70 0.78
CA ILE A 93 -8.59 4.57 1.48
C ILE A 93 -9.11 5.67 0.54
N ALA A 94 -8.23 6.35 -0.18
CA ALA A 94 -8.62 7.40 -1.11
C ALA A 94 -9.54 6.85 -2.22
N GLN A 95 -9.21 5.71 -2.81
CA GLN A 95 -10.01 5.06 -3.85
C GLN A 95 -11.42 4.69 -3.37
N LEU A 96 -11.54 4.11 -2.18
CA LEU A 96 -12.83 3.75 -1.59
C LEU A 96 -13.71 4.99 -1.34
N LEU A 97 -13.12 6.07 -0.83
CA LEU A 97 -13.84 7.33 -0.58
C LEU A 97 -14.25 8.05 -1.88
N THR A 98 -13.46 7.90 -2.94
CA THR A 98 -13.83 8.41 -4.28
C THR A 98 -15.03 7.66 -4.82
N LEU A 99 -15.05 6.33 -4.78
CA LEU A 99 -16.20 5.52 -5.23
C LEU A 99 -17.47 5.86 -4.45
N LEU A 100 -17.36 6.02 -3.12
CA LEU A 100 -18.49 6.48 -2.31
C LEU A 100 -18.99 7.86 -2.76
N ARG A 101 -18.09 8.78 -3.09
CA ARG A 101 -18.48 10.11 -3.56
C ARG A 101 -19.11 10.07 -4.96
N GLU A 102 -18.63 9.21 -5.85
CA GLU A 102 -19.24 8.99 -7.17
C GLU A 102 -20.67 8.49 -7.02
N ARG A 103 -20.91 7.50 -6.16
CA ARG A 103 -22.26 7.00 -5.85
C ARG A 103 -23.16 8.05 -5.20
N GLU A 104 -22.62 8.87 -4.31
CA GLU A 104 -23.37 10.01 -3.75
C GLU A 104 -23.77 11.02 -4.84
N ILE A 105 -22.92 11.24 -5.84
CA ILE A 105 -23.21 12.14 -6.97
C ILE A 105 -24.30 11.55 -7.86
N GLU A 106 -24.24 10.25 -8.16
CA GLU A 106 -25.28 9.52 -8.89
C GLU A 106 -26.64 9.58 -8.18
N ALA A 107 -26.64 9.53 -6.84
CA ALA A 107 -27.84 9.69 -6.02
C ALA A 107 -28.31 11.16 -5.88
N GLY A 108 -27.68 12.11 -6.59
CA GLY A 108 -28.05 13.54 -6.53
C GLY A 108 -27.65 14.26 -5.24
N ILE A 109 -26.77 13.68 -4.42
CA ILE A 109 -26.35 14.27 -3.14
C ILE A 109 -25.28 15.35 -3.37
N GLY A 110 -25.71 16.59 -3.24
CA GLY A 110 -24.83 17.76 -3.27
C GLY A 110 -23.74 17.76 -2.19
N ARG A 111 -22.68 18.54 -2.44
CA ARG A 111 -21.49 18.61 -1.56
C ARG A 111 -21.82 19.00 -0.11
N LYS A 112 -22.75 19.93 0.10
CA LYS A 112 -23.15 20.42 1.44
C LYS A 112 -23.80 19.29 2.25
N LYS A 113 -24.78 18.60 1.65
CA LYS A 113 -25.50 17.48 2.27
C LYS A 113 -24.55 16.31 2.58
N SER A 114 -23.64 15.97 1.66
CA SER A 114 -22.60 14.95 1.91
C SER A 114 -21.73 15.26 3.13
N ARG A 115 -21.27 16.51 3.28
CA ARG A 115 -20.49 16.94 4.46
C ARG A 115 -21.28 16.86 5.75
N GLN A 116 -22.56 17.24 5.69
CA GLN A 116 -23.46 17.16 6.83
C GLN A 116 -23.66 15.71 7.28
N LEU A 117 -24.00 14.81 6.36
CA LEU A 117 -24.15 13.37 6.65
C LEU A 117 -22.87 12.76 7.25
N ARG A 118 -21.70 13.15 6.75
CA ARG A 118 -20.41 12.71 7.32
C ARG A 118 -20.15 13.27 8.71
N LYS A 119 -20.60 14.49 9.01
CA LYS A 119 -20.51 15.08 10.35
C LYS A 119 -21.47 14.35 11.30
N GLU A 120 -22.71 14.15 10.89
CA GLU A 120 -23.73 13.40 11.65
C GLU A 120 -23.25 11.97 11.96
N ALA A 121 -22.68 11.28 10.97
CA ALA A 121 -22.09 9.95 11.17
C ALA A 121 -20.94 9.95 12.20
N LYS A 122 -20.10 10.99 12.21
CA LYS A 122 -19.03 11.13 13.23
C LYS A 122 -19.58 11.40 14.62
N VAL A 123 -20.62 12.23 14.72
CA VAL A 123 -21.29 12.54 15.99
C VAL A 123 -21.98 11.28 16.54
N ALA A 124 -22.69 10.54 15.69
CA ALA A 124 -23.30 9.26 16.05
C ALA A 124 -22.27 8.21 16.51
N ALA A 125 -21.07 8.23 15.92
CA ALA A 125 -19.95 7.39 16.34
C ALA A 125 -19.24 7.90 17.62
N GLY A 126 -19.71 8.98 18.26
CA GLY A 126 -19.14 9.52 19.50
C GLY A 126 -17.93 10.43 19.32
N PHE A 127 -17.56 10.79 18.08
CA PHE A 127 -16.34 11.55 17.77
C PHE A 127 -16.60 13.03 17.41
N GLY A 128 -17.60 13.68 18.02
CA GLY A 128 -17.92 15.10 17.74
C GLY A 128 -18.56 15.83 18.90
N ARG A 129 -18.50 17.18 18.88
CA ARG A 129 -19.32 18.05 19.73
C ARG A 129 -20.60 18.42 18.98
N PHE A 130 -21.73 18.31 19.70
CA PHE A 130 -23.08 18.69 19.25
C PHE A 130 -23.12 20.15 18.82
#